data_AF-A0A392NFF6-F1
#
_entry.id   AF-A0A392NFF6-F1
#
_cell.length_a   1.000
_cell.length_b   1.000
_cell.length_c   1.000
_cell.angle_alpha   90.00
_cell.angle_beta   90.00
_cell.angle_gamma   90.00
#
_symmetry.space_group_name_H-M   'P 1'
#
loop_
_entity.id
_entity.type
_entity.pdbx_description
1 polymer ?
#
loop_
_entity_poly.entity_id
_entity_poly.type
_entity_poly.pdbx_seq_one_letter_code
_entity_poly.pdbx_strand_id
1 'polypeptide(L)'
;PSGGASLGYMSCSTTSSPPKLKEEETGNENEAKIHRDQPNESNYLDKLKEEIELQKQLNIAELNDLDEDTRLELEGFRTGTYLRLEVHNVPYEMVEHFDPYHPILVGGVGLGEENVGYMQKPLYKDVYN
;
A
#
# COMPACT_ATOMS: atom_id res chain seq x y z
N PRO A 1 9.67 -14.70 37.02
CA PRO A 1 8.64 -14.73 35.97
C PRO A 1 9.09 -13.91 34.76
N SER A 2 9.92 -14.52 33.91
CA SER A 2 10.48 -13.93 32.70
C SER A 2 9.61 -14.32 31.51
N GLY A 3 8.59 -13.53 31.23
CA GLY A 3 7.83 -13.62 29.97
C GLY A 3 8.56 -12.82 28.91
N GLY A 4 9.43 -13.47 28.13
CA GLY A 4 10.01 -12.87 26.93
C GLY A 4 8.96 -12.88 25.84
N ALA A 5 8.44 -11.71 25.46
CA ALA A 5 7.63 -11.58 24.27
C ALA A 5 8.55 -11.72 23.05
N SER A 6 8.32 -12.74 22.23
CA SER A 6 8.98 -12.91 20.94
C SER A 6 8.66 -11.71 20.05
N LEU A 7 9.68 -11.08 19.48
CA LEU A 7 9.51 -10.10 18.39
C LEU A 7 8.78 -10.79 17.24
N GLY A 8 7.48 -10.55 17.12
CA GLY A 8 6.73 -10.88 15.91
C GLY A 8 7.09 -9.87 14.83
N TYR A 9 7.61 -10.35 13.70
CA TYR A 9 7.73 -9.54 12.50
C TYR A 9 6.32 -9.24 12.01
N MET A 10 5.89 -7.98 12.10
CA MET A 10 4.62 -7.56 11.55
C MET A 10 4.79 -7.30 10.05
N SER A 11 4.67 -8.36 9.25
CA SER A 11 4.62 -8.23 7.80
C SER A 11 3.24 -7.71 7.41
N CYS A 12 3.15 -6.43 7.02
CA CYS A 12 1.97 -5.89 6.36
C CYS A 12 1.97 -6.39 4.91
N SER A 13 1.53 -7.63 4.71
CA SER A 13 1.38 -8.24 3.41
C SER A 13 -0.05 -7.96 2.93
N THR A 14 -0.27 -6.88 2.18
CA THR A 14 -1.47 -6.78 1.35
C THR A 14 -1.40 -7.87 0.29
N THR A 15 -1.91 -9.07 0.61
CA THR A 15 -2.13 -10.15 -0.36
C THR A 15 -3.39 -9.85 -1.18
N SER A 16 -3.54 -8.62 -1.66
CA SER A 16 -4.44 -8.38 -2.79
C SER A 16 -3.64 -8.72 -4.03
N SER A 17 -3.83 -9.91 -4.57
CA SER A 17 -3.46 -10.16 -5.96
C SER A 17 -4.09 -9.02 -6.79
N PRO A 18 -3.30 -8.26 -7.59
CA PRO A 18 -3.86 -7.22 -8.42
C PRO A 18 -4.95 -7.83 -9.31
N PRO A 19 -6.05 -7.10 -9.57
CA PRO A 19 -7.13 -7.59 -10.42
C PRO A 19 -6.53 -8.06 -11.75
N LYS A 20 -6.89 -9.28 -12.16
CA LYS A 20 -6.40 -9.86 -13.41
C LYS A 20 -6.96 -9.05 -14.57
N LEU A 21 -6.16 -8.12 -15.08
CA LEU A 21 -6.41 -7.45 -16.35
C LEU A 21 -6.52 -8.52 -17.44
N LYS A 22 -7.71 -8.66 -18.04
CA LYS A 22 -7.85 -9.41 -19.29
C LYS A 22 -7.37 -8.49 -20.41
N GLU A 23 -6.21 -8.80 -20.97
CA GLU A 23 -5.68 -8.12 -22.16
C GLU A 23 -6.51 -8.58 -23.37
N GLU A 24 -7.42 -7.73 -23.86
CA GLU A 24 -7.92 -7.84 -25.23
C GLU A 24 -6.98 -7.07 -26.16
N GLU A 25 -6.23 -7.80 -26.98
CA GLU A 25 -5.46 -7.23 -28.08
C GLU A 25 -6.41 -6.69 -29.16
N THR A 26 -6.40 -5.39 -29.41
CA THR A 26 -6.84 -4.83 -30.71
C THR A 26 -5.84 -3.79 -31.18
N GLY A 27 -5.25 -4.08 -32.35
CA GLY A 27 -4.10 -3.36 -32.90
C GLY A 27 -4.39 -2.05 -33.64
N ASN A 28 -3.30 -1.29 -33.73
CA ASN A 28 -2.83 -0.31 -34.72
C ASN A 28 -3.67 0.92 -35.16
N GLU A 29 -3.06 2.07 -34.82
CA GLU A 29 -2.66 3.18 -35.71
C GLU A 29 -3.60 4.39 -35.95
N ASN A 30 -3.05 5.55 -35.55
CA ASN A 30 -3.09 6.89 -36.17
C ASN A 30 -4.05 7.97 -35.64
N GLU A 31 -3.40 8.98 -35.04
CA GLU A 31 -3.61 10.44 -35.10
C GLU A 31 -4.96 11.10 -34.71
N ALA A 32 -4.87 11.83 -33.59
CA ALA A 32 -5.46 13.15 -33.33
C ALA A 32 -6.91 13.42 -33.77
N LYS A 33 -7.86 13.02 -32.91
CA LYS A 33 -9.07 13.83 -32.63
C LYS A 33 -9.45 13.73 -31.16
N ILE A 34 -9.22 14.80 -30.40
CA ILE A 34 -9.85 15.00 -29.08
C ILE A 34 -11.31 15.36 -29.35
N HIS A 35 -12.15 14.34 -29.57
CA HIS A 35 -13.60 14.46 -29.48
C HIS A 35 -14.01 13.93 -28.12
N ARG A 36 -14.19 14.87 -27.20
CA ARG A 36 -14.74 14.70 -25.85
C ARG A 36 -16.21 14.32 -25.99
N ASP A 37 -16.48 13.02 -25.94
CA ASP A 37 -17.71 12.36 -25.45
C ASP A 37 -17.72 10.92 -26.00
N GLN A 38 -17.06 10.00 -25.28
CA GLN A 38 -17.17 8.56 -25.53
C GLN A 38 -17.96 7.94 -24.35
N PRO A 39 -19.24 7.57 -24.53
CA PRO A 39 -20.04 6.91 -23.49
C PRO A 39 -19.46 5.54 -23.09
N ASN A 40 -18.60 4.95 -23.94
CA ASN A 40 -17.98 3.65 -23.70
C ASN A 40 -16.82 3.69 -22.70
N GLU A 41 -16.11 4.82 -22.58
CA GLU A 41 -14.95 4.93 -21.68
C GLU A 41 -15.38 5.11 -20.22
N SER A 42 -16.46 5.85 -19.97
CA SER A 42 -17.12 5.91 -18.65
C SER A 42 -17.55 4.51 -18.21
N ASN A 43 -18.17 3.75 -19.11
CA ASN A 43 -18.67 2.41 -18.80
C ASN A 43 -17.53 1.43 -18.46
N TYR A 44 -16.38 1.53 -19.12
CA TYR A 44 -15.22 0.69 -18.78
C TYR A 44 -14.62 1.04 -17.41
N LEU A 45 -14.42 2.32 -17.11
CA LEU A 45 -13.91 2.74 -15.80
C LEU A 45 -14.86 2.38 -14.66
N ASP A 46 -16.17 2.49 -14.89
CA ASP A 46 -17.19 2.13 -13.91
C ASP A 46 -17.20 0.62 -13.64
N LYS A 47 -17.02 -0.22 -14.68
CA LYS A 47 -16.84 -1.67 -14.51
C LYS A 47 -15.59 -2.03 -13.70
N LEU A 48 -14.45 -1.39 -13.95
CA LEU A 48 -13.23 -1.64 -13.18
C LEU A 48 -13.40 -1.25 -11.70
N LYS A 49 -14.07 -0.13 -11.42
CA LYS A 49 -14.39 0.27 -10.03
C LYS A 49 -15.32 -0.74 -9.36
N GLU A 50 -16.33 -1.22 -10.07
CA GLU A 50 -17.27 -2.22 -9.58
C GLU A 50 -16.53 -3.52 -9.24
N GLU A 51 -15.64 -4.00 -10.09
CA GLU A 51 -14.83 -5.20 -9.83
C GLU A 51 -13.92 -5.04 -8.61
N ILE A 52 -13.28 -3.88 -8.44
CA ILE A 52 -12.47 -3.57 -7.25
C ILE A 52 -13.33 -3.57 -5.98
N GLU A 53 -14.51 -2.97 -6.02
CA GLU A 53 -15.40 -2.89 -4.86
C GLU A 53 -15.99 -4.27 -4.51
N LEU A 54 -16.34 -5.09 -5.51
CA LEU A 54 -16.77 -6.47 -5.30
C LEU A 54 -15.66 -7.30 -4.64
N GLN A 55 -14.42 -7.20 -5.13
CA GLN A 55 -13.30 -7.91 -4.51
C GLN A 55 -13.07 -7.46 -3.07
N LYS A 56 -13.19 -6.17 -2.80
CA LYS A 56 -13.08 -5.62 -1.44
C LYS A 56 -14.18 -6.16 -0.52
N GLN A 57 -15.42 -6.24 -0.98
CA GLN A 57 -16.54 -6.80 -0.22
C GLN A 57 -16.33 -8.28 0.10
N LEU A 58 -15.85 -9.05 -0.88
CA LEU A 58 -15.51 -10.47 -0.69
C LEU A 58 -14.42 -10.65 0.36
N ASN A 59 -13.33 -9.87 0.27
CA ASN A 59 -12.24 -9.93 1.25
C ASN A 59 -12.74 -9.60 2.67
N ILE A 60 -13.61 -8.59 2.82
CA ILE A 60 -14.19 -8.23 4.12
C ILE A 60 -15.08 -9.36 4.66
N ALA A 61 -15.91 -9.96 3.81
CA ALA A 61 -16.79 -11.06 4.19
C ALA A 61 -15.99 -12.28 4.68
N GLU A 62 -14.97 -12.69 3.91
CA GLU A 62 -14.11 -13.83 4.24
C GLU A 62 -13.34 -13.61 5.54
N LEU A 63 -12.80 -12.40 5.77
CA LEU A 63 -12.07 -12.08 7.00
C LEU A 63 -12.97 -11.96 8.23
N ASN A 64 -14.25 -11.60 8.08
CA ASN A 64 -15.18 -11.47 9.21
C ASN A 64 -15.63 -12.82 9.78
N ASP A 65 -15.55 -13.89 8.98
CA ASP A 65 -15.91 -15.24 9.41
C ASP A 65 -14.80 -15.92 10.23
N LEU A 66 -13.59 -15.32 10.28
CA LEU A 66 -12.45 -15.82 11.03
C LEU A 66 -12.47 -15.36 12.49
N ASP A 67 -11.84 -16.15 13.37
CA ASP A 67 -11.56 -15.74 14.74
C ASP A 67 -10.51 -14.61 14.77
N GLU A 68 -10.51 -13.84 15.86
CA GLU A 68 -9.69 -12.62 15.98
C GLU A 68 -8.18 -12.90 15.92
N ASP A 69 -7.72 -14.04 16.46
CA ASP A 69 -6.30 -14.40 16.46
C ASP A 69 -5.85 -14.75 15.03
N THR A 70 -6.59 -15.62 14.34
CA THR A 70 -6.32 -15.97 12.93
C THR A 70 -6.42 -14.74 12.02
N ARG A 71 -7.40 -13.86 12.27
CA ARG A 71 -7.58 -12.65 11.47
C ARG A 71 -6.39 -11.71 11.63
N LEU A 72 -5.90 -11.52 12.85
CA LEU A 72 -4.71 -10.71 13.13
C LEU A 72 -3.46 -11.25 12.44
N GLU A 73 -3.29 -12.57 12.38
CA GLU A 73 -2.15 -13.20 11.70
C GLU A 73 -2.17 -12.98 10.17
N LEU A 74 -3.36 -12.94 9.56
CA LEU A 74 -3.52 -12.78 8.12
C LEU A 74 -3.54 -11.31 7.67
N GLU A 75 -4.37 -10.47 8.28
CA GLU A 75 -4.57 -9.07 7.87
C GLU A 75 -3.60 -8.11 8.57
N GLY A 76 -3.06 -8.51 9.74
CA GLY A 76 -2.34 -7.62 10.63
C GLY A 76 -3.25 -6.65 11.39
N PHE A 77 -2.69 -5.53 11.85
CA PHE A 77 -3.49 -4.47 12.50
C PHE A 77 -4.22 -3.61 11.46
N ARG A 78 -5.54 -3.48 11.62
CA ARG A 78 -6.37 -2.64 10.76
C ARG A 78 -5.98 -1.17 10.84
N THR A 79 -6.15 -0.46 9.73
CA THR A 79 -5.97 0.98 9.67
C THR A 79 -6.88 1.70 10.67
N GLY A 80 -6.36 2.75 11.30
CA GLY A 80 -7.09 3.48 12.37
C GLY A 80 -6.96 2.88 13.77
N THR A 81 -6.35 1.69 13.92
CA THR A 81 -6.05 1.12 15.25
C THR A 81 -4.92 1.89 15.92
N TYR A 82 -5.10 2.31 17.18
CA TYR A 82 -4.05 2.95 17.97
C TYR A 82 -3.15 1.89 18.61
N LEU A 83 -1.85 1.93 18.29
CA LEU A 83 -0.86 0.94 18.71
C LEU A 83 0.25 1.60 19.54
N ARG A 84 0.84 0.82 20.46
CA ARG A 84 2.08 1.18 21.16
C ARG A 84 3.23 0.41 20.52
N LEU A 85 4.15 1.13 19.90
CA LEU A 85 5.37 0.57 19.32
C LEU A 85 6.52 0.67 20.32
N GLU A 86 7.26 -0.43 20.49
CA GLU A 86 8.50 -0.46 21.26
C GLU A 86 9.66 -0.68 20.29
N VAL A 87 10.57 0.29 20.21
CA VAL A 87 11.71 0.27 19.29
C VAL A 87 12.98 0.20 20.12
N HIS A 88 13.81 -0.80 19.82
CA HIS A 88 15.10 -0.99 20.48
C HIS A 88 16.23 -0.36 19.68
N ASN A 89 17.34 -0.04 20.35
CA ASN A 89 18.55 0.52 19.76
C ASN A 89 18.34 1.88 19.06
N VAL A 90 17.45 2.72 19.60
CA VAL A 90 17.28 4.10 19.14
C VAL A 90 18.54 4.91 19.51
N PRO A 91 19.13 5.66 18.57
CA PRO A 91 20.28 6.53 18.87
C PRO A 91 19.97 7.51 20.00
N TYR A 92 20.94 7.74 20.88
CA TYR A 92 20.78 8.63 22.04
C TYR A 92 20.42 10.05 21.62
N GLU A 93 21.00 10.50 20.51
CA GLU A 93 20.84 11.84 19.96
C GLU A 93 19.38 12.14 19.59
N MET A 94 18.64 11.12 19.10
CA MET A 94 17.21 11.25 18.78
C MET A 94 16.36 11.50 20.02
N VAL A 95 16.77 10.96 21.17
CA VAL A 95 16.03 11.12 22.43
C VAL A 95 16.38 12.46 23.08
N GLU A 96 17.67 12.82 23.11
CA GLU A 96 18.15 14.06 23.71
C GLU A 96 17.64 15.31 22.98
N HIS A 97 17.57 15.26 21.65
CA HIS A 97 17.21 16.40 20.81
C HIS A 97 15.82 16.27 20.18
N PHE A 98 14.90 15.56 20.84
CA PHE A 98 13.52 15.43 20.36
C PHE A 98 12.80 16.79 20.39
N ASP A 99 12.41 17.30 19.22
CA ASP A 99 11.59 18.51 19.06
C ASP A 99 10.13 18.12 18.74
N PRO A 100 9.14 18.47 19.60
CA PRO A 100 7.73 18.22 19.33
C PRO A 100 7.17 18.88 18.06
N TYR A 101 7.82 19.93 17.54
CA TYR A 101 7.42 20.57 16.27
C TYR A 101 7.92 19.81 15.03
N HIS A 102 8.73 18.77 15.22
CA HIS A 102 9.22 17.89 14.17
C HIS A 102 8.56 16.50 14.29
N PRO A 103 7.52 16.20 13.48
CA PRO A 103 6.78 14.95 13.63
C PRO A 103 7.63 13.74 13.22
N ILE A 104 7.51 12.66 14.00
CA ILE A 104 8.09 11.36 13.66
C ILE A 104 7.08 10.57 12.83
N LEU A 105 7.45 10.26 11.58
CA LEU A 105 6.69 9.38 10.70
C LEU A 105 7.30 7.98 10.73
N VAL A 106 6.46 6.97 10.96
CA VAL A 106 6.86 5.55 10.95
C VAL A 106 6.11 4.85 9.80
N GLY A 107 6.83 4.10 8.97
CA GLY A 107 6.28 3.34 7.85
C GLY A 107 6.94 1.97 7.74
N GLY A 108 6.26 1.03 7.06
CA GLY A 108 6.83 -0.26 6.70
C GLY A 108 7.72 -0.15 5.47
N VAL A 109 8.82 -0.90 5.46
CA VAL A 109 9.74 -1.00 4.31
C VAL A 109 9.35 -2.22 3.48
N GLY A 110 9.09 -2.04 2.19
CA GLY A 110 8.75 -3.15 1.30
C GLY A 110 9.95 -4.05 1.00
N LEU A 111 9.69 -5.31 0.61
CA LEU A 111 10.76 -6.26 0.23
C LEU A 111 11.68 -5.76 -0.90
N GLY A 112 11.13 -4.91 -1.79
CA GLY A 112 11.90 -4.28 -2.87
C GLY A 112 12.71 -3.05 -2.42
N GLU A 113 12.45 -2.51 -1.23
CA GLU A 113 13.04 -1.26 -0.72
C GLU A 113 14.20 -1.52 0.26
N GLU A 114 14.28 -2.71 0.84
CA GLU A 114 15.37 -3.09 1.77
C GLU A 114 16.74 -3.16 1.09
N ASN A 115 16.77 -3.49 -0.19
CA ASN A 115 18.01 -3.75 -0.92
C ASN A 115 18.67 -2.47 -1.44
N VAL A 116 19.97 -2.36 -1.26
CA VAL A 116 20.79 -1.28 -1.85
C VAL A 116 21.10 -1.60 -3.31
N GLY A 117 20.90 -0.63 -4.20
CA GLY A 117 21.17 -0.79 -5.62
C GLY A 117 21.11 0.53 -6.40
N TYR A 118 21.28 0.45 -7.72
CA TYR A 118 21.18 1.60 -8.61
C TYR A 118 19.72 1.86 -9.01
N MET A 119 19.23 3.07 -8.75
CA MET A 119 17.92 3.52 -9.22
C MET A 119 18.06 4.26 -10.56
N GLN A 120 17.45 3.72 -11.62
CA GLN A 120 17.37 4.40 -12.90
C GLN A 120 16.03 5.14 -13.02
N LYS A 121 16.04 6.46 -12.90
CA LYS A 121 14.86 7.31 -13.04
C LYS A 121 15.18 8.53 -13.91
N PRO A 122 14.34 8.90 -14.90
CA PRO A 122 14.48 10.16 -15.60
C PRO A 122 14.19 11.32 -14.63
N LEU A 123 15.08 12.30 -14.59
CA LEU A 123 14.90 13.53 -13.82
C LEU A 123 14.59 14.68 -14.78
N TYR A 124 13.52 15.41 -14.49
CA TYR A 124 13.16 16.63 -15.20
C TYR A 124 13.63 17.84 -14.40
N LYS A 125 14.03 18.89 -15.10
CA LYS A 125 14.37 20.17 -14.46
C LYS A 125 13.11 21.00 -14.32
N ASP A 126 12.87 21.48 -13.11
CA ASP A 126 11.86 22.50 -12.89
C ASP A 126 12.37 23.82 -13.50
N VAL A 127 11.67 24.31 -14.53
CA VAL A 127 11.95 25.61 -15.15
C VAL A 127 11.06 26.64 -14.46
N TYR A 128 11.64 27.40 -13.52
CA TYR A 128 11.00 28.60 -12.98
C TYR A 128 11.32 29.81 -13.88
N ASN A 129 10.30 30.59 -14.23
CA ASN A 129 10.41 31.93 -14.84
C ASN A 129 10.38 33.00 -13.75
#